data_AF-A0A933CA18-F1
#
_entry.id   AF-A0A933CA18-F1
#
_cell.length_a   1.000
_cell.length_b   1.000
_cell.length_c   1.000
_cell.angle_alpha   90.00
_cell.angle_beta   90.00
_cell.angle_gamma   90.00
#
_symmetry.space_group_name_H-M   'P 1'
#
loop_
_entity.id
_entity.type
_entity.pdbx_description
1 polymer ?
#
loop_
_entity_poly.entity_id
_entity_poly.type
_entity_poly.pdbx_seq_one_letter_code
_entity_poly.pdbx_strand_id
1 'polypeptide(L)' 'ALYLDSGHLLARLHLARCAERLGRAEEAAREYENLERLAAARAPGDVVDAKEGITCGTLAALCRTHARGG' A
#
# COMPACT_ATOMS: atom_id res chain seq x y z
N ALA A 1 15.59 -9.35 10.08
CA ALA A 1 14.39 -8.91 9.34
C ALA A 1 14.64 -7.48 8.89
N LEU A 2 14.65 -7.20 7.57
CA LEU A 2 14.69 -5.83 7.06
C LEU A 2 13.41 -5.14 7.55
N TYR A 3 13.57 -4.24 8.52
CA TYR A 3 12.49 -3.36 8.99
C TYR A 3 12.17 -2.42 7.83
N LEU A 4 11.27 -2.82 6.92
CA LEU A 4 10.85 -1.97 5.81
C LEU A 4 10.11 -0.77 6.41
N ASP A 5 10.79 0.35 6.60
CA ASP A 5 10.22 1.50 7.30
C ASP A 5 8.87 1.95 6.69
N SER A 6 8.08 2.70 7.47
CA SER A 6 6.79 3.21 7.01
C SER A 6 6.90 4.08 5.74
N GLY A 7 8.06 4.71 5.51
CA GLY A 7 8.35 5.45 4.28
C GLY A 7 8.43 4.55 3.04
N HIS A 8 8.94 3.33 3.17
CA HIS A 8 8.91 2.34 2.09
C HIS A 8 7.47 1.98 1.69
N LEU A 9 6.58 1.78 2.67
CA LEU A 9 5.17 1.48 2.40
C LEU A 9 4.48 2.65 1.68
N LEU A 10 4.73 3.89 2.08
CA LEU A 10 4.19 5.08 1.42
C LEU A 10 4.73 5.26 0.00
N ALA A 11 6.03 5.05 -0.20
CA ALA A 11 6.64 5.14 -1.52
C ALA A 11 5.97 4.15 -2.50
N ARG A 12 5.72 2.91 -2.06
CA ARG A 12 5.00 1.91 -2.87
C ARG A 12 3.55 2.30 -3.13
N LEU A 13 2.84 2.87 -2.15
CA LEU A 13 1.49 3.38 -2.37
C LEU A 13 1.46 4.45 -3.46
N HIS A 14 2.41 5.38 -3.43
CA HIS A 14 2.51 6.42 -4.45
C HIS A 14 2.86 5.85 -5.82
N LEU A 15 3.75 4.86 -5.90
CA LEU A 15 4.06 4.16 -7.16
C LEU A 15 2.81 3.47 -7.75
N ALA A 16 2.05 2.75 -6.92
CA ALA A 16 0.81 2.09 -7.37
C ALA A 16 -0.19 3.10 -7.97
N ARG A 17 -0.42 4.22 -7.26
CA ARG A 17 -1.29 5.31 -7.72
C ARG A 17 -0.79 5.98 -9.00
N CYS A 18 0.53 6.15 -9.15
CA CYS A 18 1.12 6.67 -10.37
C CYS A 18 0.91 5.71 -11.55
N ALA A 19 1.13 4.41 -11.35
CA ALA A 19 0.88 3.40 -12.38
C ALA A 19 -0.60 3.39 -12.82
N GLU A 20 -1.52 3.47 -11.87
CA GLU A 20 -2.97 3.56 -12.11
C GLU A 20 -3.32 4.80 -12.96
N ARG A 21 -2.80 5.98 -12.59
CA ARG A 21 -2.99 7.24 -13.34
C ARG A 21 -2.37 7.22 -14.75
N LEU A 22 -1.35 6.41 -14.97
CA LEU A 22 -0.72 6.21 -16.27
C LEU A 22 -1.41 5.12 -17.11
N GLY A 23 -2.52 4.53 -16.63
CA GLY A 23 -3.24 3.46 -17.32
C GLY A 23 -2.52 2.11 -17.29
N ARG A 24 -1.51 1.95 -16.43
CA ARG A 24 -0.74 0.70 -16.29
C ARG A 24 -1.38 -0.19 -15.23
N ALA A 25 -2.58 -0.68 -15.53
CA ALA A 25 -3.42 -1.40 -14.58
C ALA A 25 -2.74 -2.63 -13.95
N GLU A 26 -2.03 -3.44 -14.75
CA GLU A 26 -1.31 -4.62 -14.23
C GLU A 26 -0.17 -4.26 -13.28
N GLU A 27 0.57 -3.18 -13.57
CA GLU A 27 1.65 -2.69 -12.72
C GLU A 27 1.07 -2.16 -11.40
N ALA A 28 -0.01 -1.39 -11.46
CA ALA A 28 -0.71 -0.90 -10.28
C ALA A 28 -1.25 -2.04 -9.41
N ALA A 29 -1.90 -3.04 -10.01
CA ALA A 29 -2.45 -4.20 -9.29
C ALA A 29 -1.35 -4.98 -8.56
N ARG A 30 -0.22 -5.26 -9.23
CA ARG A 30 0.93 -5.93 -8.61
C ARG A 30 1.50 -5.13 -7.44
N GLU A 31 1.57 -3.80 -7.56
CA GLU A 31 2.02 -2.94 -6.47
C GLU A 31 1.05 -2.94 -5.29
N TYR A 32 -0.26 -2.86 -5.53
CA TYR A 32 -1.27 -2.95 -4.48
C TYR A 32 -1.25 -4.32 -3.78
N GLU A 33 -1.12 -5.43 -4.50
CA GLU A 33 -0.99 -6.76 -3.88
C GLU A 33 0.25 -6.89 -3.00
N ASN A 34 1.39 -6.42 -3.48
CA ASN A 34 2.63 -6.45 -2.70
C ASN A 34 2.52 -5.57 -1.46
N LEU A 35 1.91 -4.39 -1.59
CA LEU A 35 1.71 -3.48 -0.49
C LEU A 35 0.73 -4.03 0.55
N GLU A 36 -0.34 -4.73 0.11
CA GLU A 36 -1.25 -5.43 1.01
C GLU A 36 -0.49 -6.45 1.86
N ARG A 37 0.32 -7.31 1.25
CA ARG A 37 1.08 -8.35 1.96
C ARG A 37 2.04 -7.73 2.98
N LEU A 38 2.73 -6.66 2.60
CA LEU A 38 3.67 -5.96 3.47
C LEU A 38 2.97 -5.27 4.65
N ALA A 39 1.82 -4.64 4.40
CA ALA A 39 1.02 -4.00 5.44
C ALA A 39 0.36 -5.03 6.38
N ALA A 40 -0.11 -6.16 5.85
CA ALA A 40 -0.73 -7.23 6.61
C ALA A 40 0.26 -8.01 7.51
N ALA A 41 1.57 -7.94 7.21
CA ALA A 41 2.61 -8.52 8.05
C ALA A 41 2.90 -7.70 9.33
N ARG A 42 2.22 -6.56 9.52
CA ARG A 42 2.39 -5.63 10.64
C ARG A 42 1.17 -5.58 11.54
N ALA A 43 1.31 -5.01 12.73
CA ALA A 43 0.16 -4.81 13.59
C ALA A 43 -0.79 -3.81 12.91
N PRO A 44 -2.11 -4.06 12.87
CA PRO A 44 -3.06 -3.17 12.18
C PRO A 44 -3.05 -1.72 12.66
N GLY A 45 -2.63 -1.48 13.91
CA GLY A 45 -2.49 -0.15 14.50
C GLY A 45 -1.15 0.54 14.23
N ASP A 46 -0.18 -0.14 13.60
CA ASP A 46 1.11 0.48 13.25
C ASP A 46 0.88 1.65 12.30
N VAL A 47 1.39 2.82 12.68
CA VAL A 47 1.21 4.05 11.92
C VAL A 47 2.17 4.06 10.73
N VAL A 48 1.59 4.22 9.54
CA VAL A 48 2.32 4.37 8.29
C VAL A 48 2.49 5.84 7.96
N ASP A 49 1.42 6.63 8.08
CA ASP A 49 1.46 8.09 7.95
C ASP A 49 0.73 8.72 9.14
N ALA A 50 1.48 9.38 10.01
CA ALA A 50 0.92 10.04 11.19
C ALA A 50 0.14 11.32 10.84
N LYS A 51 0.45 11.99 9.72
CA LYS A 51 -0.23 13.22 9.30
C LYS A 51 -1.62 12.90 8.76
N GLU A 52 -1.72 11.83 7.99
CA GLU A 52 -2.96 11.37 7.35
C GLU A 52 -3.72 10.34 8.20
N GLY A 53 -3.18 9.93 9.36
CA GLY A 53 -3.77 8.90 10.21
C GLY A 53 -3.84 7.52 9.57
N ILE A 54 -2.96 7.23 8.60
CA ILE A 54 -2.94 5.95 7.89
C ILE A 54 -2.20 4.92 8.74
N THR A 55 -2.90 3.84 9.09
CA THR A 55 -2.31 2.66 9.72
C THR A 55 -2.09 1.53 8.72
N CYS A 56 -1.33 0.52 9.10
CA CYS A 56 -1.17 -0.69 8.29
C CYS A 56 -2.51 -1.38 8.00
N GLY A 57 -3.46 -1.35 8.95
CA GLY A 57 -4.81 -1.90 8.76
C GLY A 57 -5.58 -1.16 7.66
N THR A 58 -5.59 0.18 7.71
CA THR A 58 -6.25 1.02 6.69
C THR A 58 -5.56 0.87 5.34
N LEU A 59 -4.23 0.82 5.31
CA LEU A 59 -3.46 0.63 4.09
C LEU A 59 -3.76 -0.70 3.40
N ALA A 60 -3.80 -1.81 4.15
CA ALA A 60 -4.16 -3.11 3.61
C ALA A 60 -5.60 -3.12 3.05
N ALA A 61 -6.53 -2.42 3.71
CA ALA A 61 -7.90 -2.29 3.22
C ALA A 61 -7.97 -1.51 1.89
N LEU A 62 -7.24 -0.40 1.78
CA LEU A 62 -7.13 0.37 0.53
C LEU A 62 -6.55 -0.47 -0.62
N CYS A 63 -5.50 -1.25 -0.33
CA CYS A 63 -4.91 -2.11 -1.36
C CYS A 63 -5.90 -3.13 -1.90
N ARG A 64 -6.72 -3.74 -1.02
CA ARG A 64 -7.77 -4.70 -1.42
C ARG A 64 -8.84 -4.10 -2.31
N THR A 65 -9.22 -2.84 -2.09
CA THR A 65 -10.24 -2.19 -2.91
C THR A 65 -9.73 -1.91 -4.32
N HIS A 66 -8.48 -1.47 -4.46
CA HIS A 66 -7.88 -1.20 -5.77
C HIS A 66 -7.44 -2.47 -6.51
N ALA A 67 -7.00 -3.53 -5.81
CA ALA A 67 -6.62 -4.78 -6.45
C ALA A 67 -7.81 -5.56 -7.04
N ARG A 68 -9.04 -5.32 -6.58
CA ARG A 68 -10.26 -6.00 -7.04
C ARG A 68 -11.13 -5.19 -8.01
N GLY A 69 -10.73 -3.96 -8.35
CA GLY A 69 -11.60 -2.98 -9.03
C GLY A 69 -10.94 -2.21 -10.17
N GLY A 70 -10.00 -2.82 -10.90
CA GLY A 70 -9.45 -2.29 -12.15
C GLY A 70 -10.10 -2.90 -13.39
#